data_AF-A0A935MVJ7-F1
#
_entry.id   AF-A0A935MVJ7-F1
#
_cell.length_a   1.000
_cell.length_b   1.000
_cell.length_c   1.000
_cell.angle_alpha   90.00
_cell.angle_beta   90.00
_cell.angle_gamma   90.00
#
_symmetry.space_group_name_H-M   'P 1'
#
loop_
_entity.id
_entity.type
_entity.pdbx_description
1 polymer ?
#
loop_
_entity_poly.entity_id
_entity_poly.type
_entity_poly.pdbx_seq_one_letter_code
_entity_poly.pdbx_strand_id
1 'polypeptide(L)' 'MFAALANGTVVSLSPGVVPVELSSFIANVSGTDVTLNWSTATETNNNGFEVQRKLENDFCYYRIC' A
#
# COMPACT_ATOMS: atom_id res chain seq x y z
N MET A 1 -18.37 5.20 12.20
CA MET A 1 -18.73 4.70 13.55
C MET A 1 -18.98 5.92 14.42
N PHE A 2 -19.89 5.89 15.39
CA PHE A 2 -20.17 7.03 16.28
C PHE A 2 -19.96 6.63 17.73
N ALA A 3 -19.44 7.56 18.54
CA ALA A 3 -19.32 7.42 19.98
C ALA A 3 -20.08 8.56 20.67
N ALA A 4 -20.81 8.23 21.73
CA ALA A 4 -21.45 9.21 22.60
C ALA A 4 -20.57 9.44 23.83
N LEU A 5 -20.25 10.70 24.13
CA LEU A 5 -19.52 11.09 25.32
C LEU A 5 -20.49 11.36 26.49
N ALA A 6 -19.99 11.32 27.72
CA ALA A 6 -20.78 11.48 28.95
C ALA A 6 -21.55 12.82 29.03
N ASN A 7 -21.15 13.83 28.25
CA ASN A 7 -21.84 15.12 28.13
C ASN A 7 -22.91 15.17 27.02
N GLY A 8 -23.25 14.02 26.41
CA GLY A 8 -24.28 13.92 25.38
C GLY A 8 -23.82 14.34 23.98
N THR A 9 -22.56 14.71 23.80
CA THR A 9 -22.02 14.97 22.45
C THR A 9 -21.82 13.66 21.70
N VAL A 10 -22.26 13.64 20.44
CA VAL A 10 -22.02 12.51 19.53
C VAL A 10 -20.86 12.87 18.62
N VAL A 11 -19.78 12.10 18.71
CA VAL A 11 -18.59 12.26 17.90
C VAL A 11 -18.60 11.21 16.80
N SER A 12 -18.44 11.65 15.55
CA SER A 12 -18.19 10.74 14.44
C SER A 12 -16.74 10.27 14.51
N LEU A 13 -16.56 8.99 14.82
CA LEU A 13 -15.29 8.30 14.66
C LEU A 13 -15.21 7.85 13.20
N SER A 14 -14.68 8.73 12.36
CA SER A 14 -14.17 8.35 11.05
C SER A 14 -12.79 7.75 11.27
N PRO A 15 -12.59 6.42 11.11
CA PRO A 15 -11.24 5.93 10.90
C PRO A 15 -10.71 6.66 9.66
N GLY A 16 -9.71 7.51 9.85
CA GLY A 16 -9.06 8.17 8.72
C GLY A 16 -8.54 7.08 7.79
N VAL A 17 -8.69 7.27 6.48
CA VAL A 17 -7.98 6.43 5.51
C VAL A 17 -6.50 6.68 5.76
N VAL A 18 -5.82 5.75 6.41
CA VAL A 18 -4.38 5.83 6.58
C VAL A 18 -3.78 5.40 5.25
N PRO A 19 -3.04 6.28 4.56
CA PRO A 19 -2.39 5.88 3.33
C PRO A 19 -1.37 4.78 3.61
N VAL A 20 -1.28 3.81 2.70
CA VAL A 20 -0.16 2.86 2.69
C VAL A 20 1.06 3.60 2.18
N GLU A 21 2.09 3.71 3.00
CA GLU A 21 3.34 4.38 2.65
C GLU A 21 4.47 3.35 2.55
N LEU A 22 5.13 3.28 1.40
CA LEU A 22 6.27 2.38 1.19
C LEU A 22 7.54 2.99 1.79
N SER A 23 8.16 2.30 2.75
CA SER A 23 9.41 2.74 3.36
C SER A 23 10.64 2.22 2.63
N SER A 24 10.54 1.05 1.98
CA SER A 24 11.61 0.53 1.13
C SER A 24 11.06 -0.37 0.02
N PHE A 25 11.69 -0.34 -1.15
CA PHE A 25 11.43 -1.25 -2.25
C PHE A 25 12.76 -1.61 -2.93
N ILE A 26 13.13 -2.89 -2.90
CA ILE A 26 14.37 -3.40 -3.46
C ILE A 26 14.03 -4.57 -4.37
N ALA A 27 14.50 -4.51 -5.61
CA ALA A 27 14.46 -5.62 -6.56
C ALA A 27 15.87 -6.21 -6.69
N ASN A 28 16.02 -7.50 -6.42
CA ASN A 28 17.27 -8.22 -6.59
C ASN A 28 17.14 -9.23 -7.73
N VAL A 29 18.02 -9.13 -8.74
CA VAL A 29 17.97 -9.97 -9.93
C VAL A 29 18.98 -11.10 -9.78
N SER A 30 18.53 -12.34 -9.99
CA SER A 30 19.37 -13.54 -9.99
C SER A 30 19.08 -14.37 -11.23
N GLY A 31 19.87 -14.18 -12.28
CA GLY A 31 19.63 -14.81 -13.57
C GLY A 31 18.32 -14.31 -14.20
N THR A 32 17.34 -15.20 -14.36
CA THR A 32 16.00 -14.88 -14.87
C THR A 32 14.99 -14.55 -13.77
N ASP A 33 15.36 -14.75 -12.51
CA ASP A 33 14.48 -14.55 -11.38
C ASP A 33 14.68 -13.16 -10.76
N VAL A 34 13.58 -12.57 -10.28
CA VAL A 34 13.60 -11.27 -9.59
C VAL A 34 12.93 -11.42 -8.24
N THR A 35 13.69 -11.20 -7.17
CA THR A 35 13.18 -11.18 -5.80
C THR A 35 12.88 -9.74 -5.42
N LEU A 36 11.61 -9.45 -5.13
CA LEU A 36 11.16 -8.15 -4.65
C LEU A 36 11.04 -8.19 -3.12
N ASN A 37 11.73 -7.27 -2.45
CA ASN A 37 11.63 -7.07 -1.02
C ASN A 37 11.13 -5.65 -0.77
N TRP A 38 10.07 -5.50 0.01
CA TRP A 38 9.55 -4.19 0.37
C TRP A 38 9.09 -4.15 1.82
N SER A 39 9.06 -2.95 2.37
CA SER A 39 8.50 -2.66 3.68
C SER A 39 7.61 -1.42 3.58
N THR A 40 6.57 -1.37 4.39
CA THR A 40 5.69 -0.22 4.54
C THR A 40 5.96 0.48 5.86
N ALA A 41 5.91 1.82 5.87
CA ALA A 41 5.91 2.60 7.10
C ALA A 41 4.55 2.51 7.80
N THR A 42 3.48 2.43 7.02
CA THR A 42 2.10 2.27 7.48
C THR A 42 1.37 1.24 6.62
N GLU A 43 0.70 0.29 7.27
CA GLU A 43 -0.11 -0.73 6.61
C GLU A 43 -1.46 -0.91 7.31
N THR A 44 -2.13 0.19 7.61
CA THR A 44 -3.52 0.16 8.06
C THR A 44 -4.44 0.42 6.88
N ASN A 45 -5.51 -0.37 6.76
CA ASN A 45 -6.49 -0.28 5.67
C ASN A 45 -5.94 -0.64 4.27
N ASN A 46 -5.03 -1.62 4.19
CA ASN A 46 -4.56 -2.18 2.92
C ASN A 46 -5.43 -3.37 2.49
N ASN A 47 -5.89 -3.39 1.24
CA ASN A 47 -6.62 -4.53 0.65
C ASN A 47 -5.68 -5.53 -0.04
N GLY A 48 -4.41 -5.14 -0.25
CA GLY A 48 -3.37 -5.94 -0.90
C GLY A 48 -2.46 -5.09 -1.78
N PHE A 49 -1.39 -5.69 -2.30
CA PHE A 49 -0.45 -5.05 -3.22
C PHE A 49 -0.60 -5.58 -4.64
N GLU A 50 -0.40 -4.70 -5.62
CA GLU A 50 -0.25 -5.07 -7.02
C GLU A 50 1.20 -4.80 -7.46
N VAL A 51 1.85 -5.81 -8.04
CA VAL A 51 3.20 -5.68 -8.59
C VAL A 51 3.12 -5.33 -10.06
N GLN A 52 3.76 -4.23 -10.45
CA GLN A 52 3.85 -3.79 -11.85
C GLN A 52 5.30 -3.80 -12.32
N ARG A 53 5.53 -4.23 -13.56
CA ARG A 53 6.85 -4.24 -14.21
C ARG A 53 6.74 -3.55 -15.56
N LYS A 54 7.76 -2.77 -15.90
CA LYS A 54 7.94 -2.20 -17.24
C LYS A 54 9.33 -2.53 -17.79
N LEU A 55 9.44 -2.56 -19.11
CA LEU A 55 10.73 -2.49 -19.79
C LEU A 55 11.16 -1.03 -19.91
N GLU A 56 12.47 -0.77 -19.90
CA GLU A 56 13.04 0.58 -19.75
C GLU A 56 12.56 1.59 -20.82
N ASN A 57 12.28 1.09 -22.03
CA ASN A 57 11.80 1.89 -23.17
C ASN A 57 10.30 1.74 -23.46
N ASP A 58 9.52 1.24 -22.50
CA ASP A 58 8.07 1.08 -22.66
C ASP A 58 7.30 2.10 -21.80
N PHE A 59 6.41 2.85 -22.45
CA PHE A 59 5.50 3.78 -21.80
C PHE A 59 4.22 3.08 -21.30
N CYS A 60 4.02 1.80 -21.62
CA CYS A 60 2.89 1.00 -21.16
C CYS A 60 3.30 0.03 -20.05
N TYR A 61 2.70 0.18 -18.87
CA TYR A 61 2.80 -0.80 -17.79
C TYR A 61 1.90 -1.99 -18.14
N TYR A 62 2.47 -3.16 -18.46
CA TYR A 62 1.70 -4.39 -18.50
C TYR A 62 1.52 -4.92 -17.08
N ARG A 63 0.27 -5.21 -16.69
CA ARG A 63 0.01 -6.08 -15.55
C ARG A 63 0.69 -7.41 -15.83
N ILE A 64 1.59 -7.84 -14.96
CA ILE A 64 2.13 -9.20 -15.04
C ILE A 64 0.95 -10.12 -14.68
N CYS A 65 0.50 -10.91 -15.65
CA CYS A 65 -0.48 -11.98 -15.46
C CYS A 65 0.17 -13.18 -14.75
#